data_AF-A0A6J5CES5-F1
#
_entry.id   AF-A0A6J5CES5-F1
#
_cell.length_a   1.000
_cell.length_b   1.000
_cell.length_c   1.000
_cell.angle_alpha   90.00
_cell.angle_beta   90.00
_cell.angle_gamma   90.00
#
_symmetry.space_group_name_H-M   'P 1'
#
loop_
_entity.id
_entity.type
_entity.pdbx_description
1 polymer ?
#
loop_
_entity_poly.entity_id
_entity_poly.type
_entity_poly.pdbx_seq_one_letter_code
_entity_poly.pdbx_strand_id
1 'polypeptide(L)'
;MDQISTSAAAIGDCKREGRDAFRKHGVTGQTKHDYPDGSVQKVAFLEGFSDEKFVAGDRALNEARAYDALTVRDASIDRAWAEKLSSGNIH
;
A
#
# COMPACT_ATOMS: atom_id res chain seq x y z
N MET A 1 44.95 5.91 -11.67
CA MET A 1 44.31 4.62 -11.41
C MET A 1 43.26 4.88 -10.35
N ASP A 2 42.03 5.16 -10.77
CA ASP A 2 40.94 5.46 -9.83
C ASP A 2 40.39 4.15 -9.30
N GLN A 3 40.62 3.91 -8.01
CA GLN A 3 39.98 2.81 -7.29
C GLN A 3 38.50 3.15 -7.14
N ILE A 4 37.67 2.60 -8.05
CA ILE A 4 36.23 2.55 -7.88
C ILE A 4 35.97 1.68 -6.65
N SER A 5 35.66 2.34 -5.54
CA SER A 5 35.26 1.72 -4.29
C SER A 5 33.87 1.10 -4.47
N THR A 6 33.81 -0.07 -5.10
CA THR A 6 32.59 -0.87 -5.26
C THR A 6 32.29 -1.59 -3.95
N SER A 7 31.88 -0.84 -2.92
CA SER A 7 31.18 -1.45 -1.78
C SER A 7 29.83 -1.92 -2.30
N ALA A 8 29.67 -3.22 -2.53
CA ALA A 8 28.36 -3.78 -2.81
C ALA A 8 27.36 -3.29 -1.76
N ALA A 9 26.25 -2.70 -2.19
CA ALA A 9 25.21 -2.23 -1.27
C ALA A 9 24.81 -3.36 -0.32
N ALA A 10 24.67 -3.07 0.97
CA ALA A 10 24.25 -4.09 1.90
C ALA A 10 22.85 -4.59 1.51
N ILE A 11 22.58 -5.88 1.69
CA ILE A 11 21.28 -6.49 1.35
C ILE A 11 20.12 -5.74 2.02
N GLY A 12 20.32 -5.24 3.25
CA GLY A 12 19.34 -4.43 3.96
C GLY A 12 19.04 -3.08 3.30
N ASP A 13 20.01 -2.49 2.61
CA ASP A 13 19.82 -1.25 1.84
C ASP A 13 19.00 -1.52 0.58
N CYS A 14 19.29 -2.62 -0.12
CA CYS A 14 18.51 -3.05 -1.29
C CYS A 14 17.03 -3.28 -0.91
N LYS A 15 16.76 -3.93 0.24
CA LYS A 15 15.38 -4.09 0.77
C LYS A 15 14.72 -2.75 1.05
N ARG A 16 15.45 -1.79 1.65
CA ARG A 16 14.92 -0.46 1.93
C ARG A 16 14.56 0.28 0.63
N GLU A 17 15.45 0.24 -0.35
CA GLU A 17 15.22 0.80 -1.68
C GLU A 17 13.99 0.20 -2.36
N GLY A 18 13.79 -1.12 -2.24
CA GLY A 18 12.58 -1.79 -2.76
C GLY A 18 11.29 -1.24 -2.17
N ARG A 19 11.24 -1.06 -0.84
CA ARG A 19 10.09 -0.45 -0.16
C ARG A 19 9.87 0.98 -0.63
N ASP A 20 10.94 1.78 -0.69
CA ASP A 20 10.84 3.19 -1.06
C ASP A 20 10.44 3.36 -2.54
N ALA A 21 10.87 2.45 -3.42
CA ALA A 21 10.45 2.41 -4.81
C ALA A 21 8.93 2.19 -4.93
N PHE A 22 8.36 1.26 -4.15
CA PHE A 22 6.91 1.08 -4.13
C PHE A 22 6.18 2.32 -3.60
N ARG A 23 6.64 2.92 -2.50
CA ARG A 23 6.02 4.13 -1.93
C ARG A 23 6.02 5.30 -2.90
N LYS A 24 7.10 5.49 -3.66
CA LYS A 24 7.27 6.62 -4.56
C LYS A 24 6.63 6.42 -5.93
N HIS A 25 6.65 5.20 -6.45
CA HIS A 25 6.28 4.91 -7.85
C HIS A 25 5.15 3.88 -7.99
N GLY A 26 4.59 3.39 -6.88
CA GLY A 26 3.59 2.34 -6.87
C GLY A 26 4.08 1.09 -7.59
N VAL A 27 3.19 0.45 -8.35
CA VAL A 27 3.48 -0.78 -9.10
C VAL A 27 4.61 -0.58 -10.13
N THR A 28 4.78 0.64 -10.67
CA THR A 28 5.84 0.94 -11.64
C THR A 28 7.24 1.03 -11.01
N GLY A 29 7.33 1.03 -9.68
CA GLY A 29 8.60 1.04 -8.94
C GLY A 29 9.40 -0.26 -9.05
N GLN A 30 8.78 -1.37 -9.44
CA GLN A 30 9.43 -2.68 -9.48
C GLN A 30 10.65 -2.72 -10.41
N THR A 31 10.65 -1.91 -11.47
CA THR A 31 11.73 -1.84 -12.46
C THR A 31 12.64 -0.63 -12.27
N LYS A 32 12.50 0.11 -11.15
CA LYS A 32 13.29 1.33 -10.86
C LYS A 32 14.58 0.99 -10.12
N HIS A 33 15.37 0.09 -10.68
CA HIS A 33 16.68 -0.30 -10.18
C HIS A 33 17.59 -0.75 -11.34
N ASP A 34 18.91 -0.68 -11.15
CA ASP A 34 19.89 -1.14 -12.15
C ASP A 34 20.60 -2.45 -11.74
N TYR A 35 20.10 -3.13 -10.71
CA TYR A 35 20.65 -4.41 -10.25
C TYR A 35 20.63 -5.49 -11.34
N PRO A 36 21.74 -6.23 -11.54
CA PRO A 36 21.80 -7.31 -12.51
C PRO A 36 20.76 -8.40 -12.26
N ASP A 37 20.30 -9.04 -13.34
CA ASP A 37 19.40 -10.18 -13.26
C ASP A 37 20.03 -11.35 -12.50
N GLY A 38 19.26 -11.99 -11.61
CA GLY A 38 19.74 -13.06 -10.75
C GLY A 38 20.65 -12.63 -9.59
N SER A 39 20.95 -11.33 -9.46
CA SER A 39 21.75 -10.83 -8.34
C SER A 39 20.99 -10.88 -7.00
N VAL A 40 21.74 -11.09 -5.92
CA VAL A 40 21.19 -11.07 -4.55
C VAL A 40 20.60 -9.69 -4.22
N GLN A 41 21.19 -8.62 -4.75
CA GLN A 41 20.70 -7.26 -4.62
C GLN A 41 19.32 -7.09 -5.27
N LYS A 42 19.13 -7.62 -6.49
CA LYS A 42 17.84 -7.60 -7.17
C LYS A 42 16.78 -8.38 -6.38
N VAL A 43 17.13 -9.55 -5.86
CA VAL A 43 16.22 -10.36 -5.03
C VAL A 43 15.82 -9.57 -3.77
N ALA A 44 16.78 -8.97 -3.07
CA ALA A 44 16.55 -8.18 -1.88
C ALA A 44 15.67 -6.94 -2.15
N PHE A 45 15.90 -6.26 -3.27
CA PHE A 45 15.05 -5.15 -3.72
C PHE A 45 13.61 -5.62 -3.97
N LEU A 46 13.44 -6.72 -4.71
CA LEU A 46 12.11 -7.26 -5.02
C LEU A 46 11.37 -7.75 -3.76
N GLU A 47 12.09 -8.31 -2.80
CA GLU A 47 11.54 -8.69 -1.49
C GLU A 47 10.99 -7.46 -0.75
N GLY A 48 11.80 -6.42 -0.60
CA GLY A 48 11.34 -5.17 0.04
C GLY A 48 10.18 -4.51 -0.71
N PHE A 49 10.20 -4.52 -2.04
CA PHE A 49 9.11 -4.01 -2.87
C PHE A 49 7.80 -4.79 -2.63
N SER A 50 7.89 -6.13 -2.57
CA SER A 50 6.75 -7.00 -2.32
C SER A 50 6.17 -6.81 -0.92
N ASP A 51 7.03 -6.66 0.10
CA ASP A 51 6.62 -6.42 1.48
C ASP A 51 5.78 -5.15 1.60
N GLU A 52 6.27 -4.04 1.03
CA GLU A 52 5.54 -2.76 1.10
C GLU A 52 4.23 -2.82 0.29
N LYS A 53 4.23 -3.49 -0.87
CA LYS A 53 3.02 -3.72 -1.66
C LYS A 53 1.96 -4.47 -0.86
N PHE A 54 2.37 -5.51 -0.12
CA PHE A 54 1.47 -6.27 0.74
C PHE A 54 0.89 -5.41 1.87
N VAL A 55 1.75 -4.67 2.58
CA VAL A 55 1.33 -3.76 3.67
C VAL A 55 0.35 -2.69 3.15
N ALA A 56 0.62 -2.11 1.98
CA ALA A 56 -0.27 -1.13 1.38
C ALA A 56 -1.64 -1.75 1.01
N GLY A 57 -1.65 -2.99 0.52
CA GLY A 57 -2.87 -3.74 0.24
C GLY A 57 -3.69 -4.00 1.51
N ASP A 58 -3.05 -4.41 2.60
CA ASP A 58 -3.74 -4.65 3.88
C ASP A 58 -4.35 -3.36 4.44
N ARG A 59 -3.62 -2.23 4.37
CA ARG A 59 -4.15 -0.91 4.76
C ARG A 59 -5.37 -0.52 3.93
N ALA A 60 -5.32 -0.70 2.61
CA ALA A 60 -6.44 -0.39 1.73
C ALA A 60 -7.68 -1.25 2.04
N LEU A 61 -7.50 -2.53 2.36
CA LEU A 61 -8.60 -3.40 2.77
C LEU A 61 -9.20 -2.98 4.11
N ASN A 62 -8.35 -2.61 5.08
CA ASN A 62 -8.81 -2.14 6.38
C ASN A 62 -9.57 -0.80 6.25
N GLU A 63 -9.08 0.10 5.41
CA GLU A 63 -9.78 1.36 5.09
C GLU A 63 -11.13 1.10 4.42
N ALA A 64 -11.18 0.21 3.42
CA ALA A 64 -12.43 -0.17 2.76
C ALA A 64 -13.47 -0.74 3.75
N ARG A 65 -13.03 -1.60 4.69
CA ARG A 65 -13.90 -2.13 5.76
C ARG A 65 -14.40 -1.03 6.69
N ALA A 66 -13.55 -0.06 7.03
CA ALA A 66 -13.94 1.06 7.87
C ALA A 66 -14.99 1.95 7.18
N TYR A 67 -14.80 2.23 5.88
CA TYR A 67 -15.78 2.95 5.07
C TYR A 67 -17.11 2.19 4.98
N ASP A 68 -17.08 0.88 4.70
CA ASP A 68 -18.28 0.05 4.65
C ASP A 68 -19.07 0.13 5.96
N ALA A 69 -18.40 -0.01 7.11
CA ALA A 69 -19.02 0.11 8.43
C ALA A 69 -19.70 1.48 8.68
N LEU A 70 -19.10 2.58 8.21
CA LEU A 70 -19.71 3.91 8.28
C LEU A 70 -20.97 3.99 7.40
N THR A 71 -20.88 3.53 6.15
CA THR A 71 -22.02 3.58 5.22
C THR A 71 -23.20 2.74 5.70
N VAL A 72 -22.96 1.56 6.27
CA VAL A 72 -24.01 0.70 6.83
C VAL A 72 -24.71 1.36 8.01
N ARG A 73 -23.94 2.00 8.90
CA ARG A 73 -24.50 2.72 10.06
C ARG A 73 -25.37 3.88 9.60
N ASP A 74 -24.87 4.72 8.70
CA ASP A 74 -25.58 5.90 8.25
C ASP A 74 -26.83 5.52 7.43
N ALA A 75 -26.77 4.43 6.63
CA ALA A 75 -27.93 3.90 5.92
C ALA A 75 -29.07 3.44 6.85
N SER A 76 -28.77 2.94 8.06
CA SER A 76 -29.79 2.57 9.04
C SER A 76 -30.48 3.79 9.66
N ILE A 77 -29.73 4.87 9.89
CA ILE A 77 -30.24 6.14 10.39
C ILE A 77 -31.10 6.81 9.31
N ASP A 78 -30.62 6.84 8.07
CA ASP A 78 -31.35 7.38 6.93
C ASP A 78 -32.64 6.61 6.68
N ARG A 79 -32.63 5.27 6.81
CA ARG A 79 -33.84 4.45 6.71
C ARG A 79 -34.84 4.78 7.82
N ALA A 80 -34.39 4.88 9.07
CA ALA A 80 -35.27 5.24 10.19
C ALA A 80 -35.86 6.65 10.04
N TRP A 81 -35.09 7.61 9.53
CA TRP A 81 -35.58 8.94 9.19
C TRP A 81 -36.58 8.91 8.04
N ALA A 82 -36.31 8.17 6.97
CA ALA A 82 -37.23 8.00 5.85
C ALA A 82 -38.56 7.38 6.31
N GLU A 83 -38.54 6.36 7.17
CA GLU A 83 -39.73 5.75 7.76
C GLU A 83 -40.52 6.72 8.64
N LYS A 84 -39.84 7.55 9.43
CA LYS A 84 -40.47 8.61 10.23
C LYS A 84 -41.14 9.68 9.36
N LEU A 85 -40.48 10.10 8.27
CA LEU A 85 -41.05 11.04 7.31
C LEU A 85 -42.24 10.44 6.54
N SER A 86 -42.14 9.18 6.12
CA SER A 86 -43.20 8.50 5.34
C SER A 86 -44.43 8.13 6.17
N SER A 87 -44.26 7.88 7.47
CA SER A 87 -45.37 7.56 8.39
C SER A 87 -46.21 8.78 8.78
N GLY A 88 -45.88 9.99 8.29
CA GLY A 88 -46.60 11.22 8.60
C GLY A 88 -46.43 11.69 10.04
N ASN A 89 -45.54 11.05 10.82
CA ASN A 89 -45.31 11.32 12.24
C ASN A 89 -44.25 12.44 12.41
N ILE A 90 -44.48 13.55 11.69
CA ILE A 90 -43.74 14.80 11.85
C ILE A 90 -44.62 15.68 12.75
N HIS A 91 -44.36 15.62 14.05
CA HIS A 91 -44.91 16.57 15.02
C HIS A 91 -44.10 17.86 15.02
#